data_AF-A0A9E2DD15-F1
#
_entry.id   AF-A0A9E2DD15-F1
#
_cell.length_a   1.000
_cell.length_b   1.000
_cell.length_c   1.000
_cell.angle_alpha   90.00
_cell.angle_beta   90.00
_cell.angle_gamma   90.00
#
_symmetry.space_group_name_H-M   'P 1'
#
loop_
_entity.id
_entity.type
_entity.pdbx_description
1 polymer ?
#
loop_
_entity_poly.entity_id
_entity_poly.type
_entity_poly.pdbx_seq_one_letter_code
_entity_poly.pdbx_strand_id
1 'polypeptide(L)'
;MTTALIPQINIAPLFAEDRPARAAVDAAIFAAAQEIGFLTITGMPAPSAIDHTAKASLIRLFSLPEAKQRPLWKNNFEPANPNLYRGWFPLHSGPTLSREGYEIGP
;
A
#
# COMPACT_ATOMS: atom_id res chain seq x y z
N MET A 1 28.04 6.79 11.79
CA MET A 1 26.61 6.48 11.86
C MET A 1 26.44 5.05 11.38
N THR A 2 25.99 4.14 12.23
CA THR A 2 25.62 2.78 11.83
C THR A 2 24.31 2.84 11.05
N THR A 3 24.30 2.31 9.84
CA THR A 3 23.05 2.12 9.08
C THR A 3 22.19 1.13 9.85
N ALA A 4 21.07 1.60 10.40
CA ALA A 4 20.08 0.71 10.99
C ALA A 4 19.45 -0.12 9.86
N LEU A 5 19.57 -1.44 9.93
CA LEU A 5 18.93 -2.36 8.98
C LEU A 5 17.43 -2.39 9.25
N ILE A 6 16.60 -2.24 8.22
CA ILE A 6 15.14 -2.41 8.34
C ILE A 6 14.88 -3.89 8.71
N PRO A 7 14.25 -4.20 9.86
CA PRO A 7 14.00 -5.57 10.28
C PRO A 7 13.08 -6.28 9.28
N GLN A 8 13.38 -7.55 9.00
CA GLN A 8 12.50 -8.44 8.24
C GLN A 8 11.88 -9.46 9.20
N ILE A 9 10.56 -9.45 9.33
CA ILE A 9 9.82 -10.28 10.30
C ILE A 9 8.87 -11.23 9.56
N ASN A 10 8.93 -12.52 9.87
CA ASN A 10 7.94 -13.49 9.40
C ASN A 10 6.69 -13.42 10.29
N ILE A 11 5.58 -13.00 9.72
CA ILE A 11 4.31 -12.80 10.43
C ILE A 11 3.34 -13.99 10.31
N ALA A 12 3.75 -15.10 9.69
CA ALA A 12 2.91 -16.30 9.60
C ALA A 12 2.33 -16.76 10.97
N PRO A 13 3.07 -16.69 12.10
CA PRO A 13 2.52 -17.03 13.41
C PRO A 13 1.34 -16.18 13.88
N LEU A 14 1.15 -14.97 13.33
CA LEU A 14 -0.01 -14.12 13.64
C LEU A 14 -1.34 -14.74 13.18
N PHE A 15 -1.29 -15.65 12.20
CA PHE A 15 -2.44 -16.30 11.59
C PHE A 15 -2.63 -17.76 12.07
N ALA A 16 -1.85 -18.20 13.06
CA ALA A 16 -1.89 -19.55 13.62
C ALA A 16 -2.42 -19.55 15.07
N GLU A 17 -2.67 -20.74 15.60
CA GLU A 17 -3.19 -20.92 16.98
C GLU A 17 -2.08 -20.95 18.05
N ASP A 18 -0.80 -21.00 17.66
CA ASP A 18 0.34 -21.00 18.58
C ASP A 18 0.50 -19.65 19.28
N ARG A 19 -0.02 -19.56 20.52
CA ARG A 19 -0.02 -18.35 21.33
C ARG A 19 1.39 -17.86 21.68
N PRO A 20 2.33 -18.70 22.17
CA PRO A 20 3.72 -18.29 22.37
C PRO A 20 4.38 -17.72 21.11
N ALA A 21 4.26 -18.39 19.96
CA ALA A 21 4.87 -17.92 18.72
C ALA A 21 4.25 -16.59 18.26
N ARG A 22 2.93 -16.44 18.39
CA ARG A 22 2.23 -15.17 18.11
C ARG A 22 2.74 -14.03 18.99
N ALA A 23 2.90 -14.26 20.30
CA ALA A 23 3.39 -13.25 21.23
C ALA A 23 4.83 -12.81 20.92
N ALA A 24 5.69 -13.73 20.48
CA ALA A 24 7.05 -13.41 20.07
C ALA A 24 7.09 -12.51 18.82
N VAL A 25 6.24 -12.78 17.82
CA VAL A 25 6.15 -11.95 16.61
C VAL A 25 5.57 -10.57 16.93
N ASP A 26 4.54 -10.49 17.77
CA ASP A 26 3.95 -9.23 18.23
C ASP A 26 5.00 -8.34 18.92
N ALA A 27 5.77 -8.91 19.85
CA ALA A 27 6.87 -8.19 20.51
C ALA A 27 7.94 -7.70 19.53
N ALA A 28 8.28 -8.51 18.50
CA ALA A 28 9.24 -8.10 17.47
C ALA A 28 8.72 -6.95 16.60
N ILE A 29 7.43 -6.96 16.24
CA ILE A 29 6.79 -5.85 15.51
C ILE A 29 6.80 -4.58 16.35
N PHE A 30 6.45 -4.69 17.63
CA PHE A 30 6.46 -3.57 18.57
C PHE A 30 7.85 -2.95 18.69
N ALA A 31 8.90 -3.77 18.87
CA ALA A 31 10.27 -3.29 18.92
C ALA A 31 10.69 -2.56 17.63
N ALA A 32 10.42 -3.14 16.46
CA ALA A 32 10.74 -2.50 15.17
C ALA A 32 10.01 -1.17 14.98
N ALA A 33 8.75 -1.08 15.43
CA ALA A 33 7.94 0.12 15.39
C ALA A 33 8.46 1.21 16.35
N GLN A 34 9.01 0.83 17.52
CA GLN A 34 9.59 1.76 18.48
C GLN A 34 10.98 2.27 18.07
N GLU A 35 11.79 1.45 17.42
CA GLU A 35 13.17 1.79 17.09
C GLU A 35 13.30 2.54 15.76
N ILE A 36 12.90 1.90 14.66
CA ILE A 36 13.08 2.43 13.29
C ILE A 36 11.78 3.02 12.76
N GLY A 37 10.63 2.53 13.23
CA GLY A 37 9.32 2.87 12.67
C GLY A 37 9.02 2.20 11.33
N PHE A 38 9.90 1.32 10.86
CA PHE A 38 9.75 0.55 9.62
C PHE A 38 10.14 -0.91 9.83
N LEU A 39 9.46 -1.80 9.12
CA LEU A 39 9.79 -3.22 8.99
C LEU A 39 9.41 -3.72 7.60
N THR A 40 10.01 -4.83 7.17
CA THR A 40 9.49 -5.64 6.07
C THR A 40 8.89 -6.93 6.63
N ILE A 41 7.87 -7.46 5.95
CA ILE A 41 7.16 -8.66 6.42
C ILE A 41 7.20 -9.78 5.38
N THR A 42 7.22 -11.02 5.86
CA THR A 42 6.95 -12.24 5.08
C THR A 42 5.88 -13.07 5.78
N GLY A 43 5.34 -14.10 5.13
CA GLY A 43 4.35 -15.00 5.77
C GLY A 43 2.93 -14.46 5.81
N MET A 44 2.59 -13.49 4.94
CA MET A 44 1.20 -13.10 4.71
C MET A 44 0.37 -14.28 4.19
N PRO A 45 -0.88 -14.45 4.64
CA PRO A 45 -1.81 -15.37 4.01
C PRO A 45 -2.13 -14.89 2.58
N ALA A 46 -2.47 -15.82 1.70
CA ALA A 46 -2.79 -15.55 0.29
C ALA A 46 -1.69 -14.77 -0.45
N PRO A 47 -0.46 -15.32 -0.59
CA PRO A 47 0.65 -14.63 -1.24
C PRO A 47 0.36 -14.24 -2.72
N SER A 48 -0.54 -14.97 -3.39
CA SER A 48 -1.01 -14.63 -4.74
C SER A 48 -1.76 -13.31 -4.83
N ALA A 49 -2.31 -12.78 -3.73
CA ALA A 49 -2.97 -11.49 -3.73
C ALA A 49 -2.00 -10.31 -3.85
N ILE A 50 -0.71 -10.54 -3.58
CA ILE A 50 0.34 -9.51 -3.54
C ILE A 50 1.57 -9.87 -4.40
N ASP A 51 1.41 -10.84 -5.31
CA ASP A 51 2.49 -11.27 -6.19
C ASP A 51 2.72 -10.32 -7.38
N HIS A 52 3.67 -10.67 -8.23
CA HIS A 52 4.00 -9.88 -9.42
C HIS A 52 2.82 -9.76 -10.41
N THR A 53 1.95 -10.77 -10.50
CA THR A 53 0.78 -10.76 -11.38
C THR A 53 -0.31 -9.85 -10.83
N ALA A 54 -0.57 -9.90 -9.52
CA ALA A 54 -1.48 -8.98 -8.85
C ALA A 54 -0.99 -7.53 -8.99
N LYS A 55 0.31 -7.29 -8.78
CA LYS A 55 0.94 -5.98 -8.99
C LYS A 55 0.77 -5.50 -10.43
N ALA A 56 1.08 -6.34 -11.42
CA ALA A 56 0.95 -5.98 -12.84
C ALA A 56 -0.50 -5.63 -13.21
N SER A 57 -1.46 -6.39 -12.68
CA SER A 57 -2.89 -6.14 -12.87
C SER A 57 -3.32 -4.80 -12.26
N LEU A 58 -2.84 -4.49 -11.05
CA LEU A 58 -3.14 -3.23 -10.36
C LEU A 58 -2.57 -2.01 -11.11
N ILE A 59 -1.31 -2.07 -11.54
CA ILE A 59 -0.66 -0.92 -12.19
C ILE A 59 -1.09 -0.70 -13.64
N ARG A 60 -1.73 -1.70 -14.28
CA ARG A 60 -2.30 -1.56 -15.63
C ARG A 60 -3.28 -0.39 -15.72
N LEU A 61 -3.92 -0.02 -14.61
CA LEU A 61 -4.78 1.15 -14.50
C LEU A 61 -4.10 2.43 -15.03
N PHE A 62 -2.79 2.58 -14.79
CA PHE A 62 -2.01 3.75 -15.24
C PHE A 62 -1.70 3.78 -16.73
N SER A 63 -2.00 2.69 -17.45
CA SER A 63 -1.90 2.64 -18.92
C SER A 63 -3.18 3.12 -19.63
N LEU A 64 -4.22 3.53 -18.89
CA LEU A 64 -5.43 4.08 -19.49
C LEU A 64 -5.13 5.40 -20.23
N PRO A 65 -5.67 5.63 -21.44
CA PRO A 65 -5.61 6.93 -22.08
C PRO A 65 -6.24 8.00 -21.20
N GLU A 66 -5.72 9.23 -21.22
CA GLU A 66 -6.20 10.34 -20.36
C GLU A 66 -7.72 10.54 -20.46
N ALA A 67 -8.30 10.45 -21.67
CA ALA A 67 -9.74 10.57 -21.87
C ALA A 67 -10.57 9.52 -21.09
N LYS A 68 -9.99 8.35 -20.80
CA LYS A 68 -10.59 7.30 -19.96
C LYS A 68 -10.27 7.48 -18.48
N GLN A 69 -9.20 8.21 -18.14
CA GLN A 69 -8.89 8.59 -16.77
C GLN A 69 -9.80 9.71 -16.27
N ARG A 70 -10.13 10.71 -17.09
CA ARG A 70 -10.89 11.92 -16.68
C ARG A 70 -12.19 11.63 -15.92
N PRO A 71 -13.07 10.69 -16.34
CA PRO A 71 -14.29 10.37 -15.59
C PRO A 71 -14.03 9.76 -14.20
N LEU A 72 -12.82 9.25 -13.98
CA LEU A 72 -12.39 8.64 -12.73
C LEU A 72 -11.77 9.64 -11.75
N TRP A 73 -11.54 10.89 -12.18
CA TRP A 73 -10.93 11.91 -11.31
C TRP A 73 -11.83 12.22 -10.13
N LYS A 74 -11.20 12.50 -8.99
CA LYS A 74 -11.90 13.01 -7.81
C LYS A 74 -12.54 14.37 -8.11
N ASN A 75 -13.63 14.66 -7.41
CA ASN A 75 -14.45 15.85 -7.53
C ASN A 75 -13.65 17.14 -7.30
N ASN A 76 -12.64 17.09 -6.43
CA ASN A 76 -11.73 18.20 -6.20
C ASN A 76 -10.80 18.51 -7.39
N PHE A 77 -10.71 17.62 -8.39
CA PHE A 77 -9.99 17.85 -9.65
C PHE A 77 -10.94 18.06 -10.85
N GLU A 78 -12.11 17.43 -10.83
CA GLU A 78 -13.17 17.59 -11.84
C GLU A 78 -14.53 17.66 -11.13
N PRO A 79 -15.10 18.86 -10.89
CA PRO A 79 -16.30 19.04 -10.07
C PRO A 79 -17.56 18.33 -10.59
N ALA A 80 -17.59 17.94 -11.86
CA ALA A 80 -18.70 17.16 -12.43
C ALA A 80 -18.65 15.67 -12.04
N ASN A 81 -17.51 15.17 -11.57
CA ASN A 81 -17.38 13.76 -11.20
C ASN A 81 -17.95 13.48 -9.80
N PRO A 82 -18.58 12.32 -9.57
CA PRO A 82 -19.16 11.96 -8.27
C PRO A 82 -18.12 11.50 -7.22
N ASN A 83 -16.86 11.38 -7.61
CA ASN A 83 -15.78 10.74 -6.86
C ASN A 83 -15.28 11.65 -5.72
N LEU A 84 -15.69 11.43 -4.46
CA LEU A 84 -15.26 12.30 -3.34
C LEU A 84 -13.86 11.95 -2.81
N TYR A 85 -13.74 10.79 -2.17
CA TYR A 85 -12.53 10.32 -1.46
C TYR A 85 -11.83 9.13 -2.14
N ARG A 86 -12.40 8.63 -3.24
CA ARG A 86 -11.90 7.50 -4.02
C ARG A 86 -11.89 7.93 -5.46
N GLY A 87 -10.90 7.46 -6.21
CA GLY A 87 -10.71 7.86 -7.59
C GLY A 87 -9.33 8.43 -7.84
N TRP A 88 -9.18 8.95 -9.05
CA TRP A 88 -7.91 9.35 -9.61
C TRP A 88 -7.48 10.74 -9.13
N PHE A 89 -6.20 10.89 -8.82
CA PHE A 89 -5.51 12.18 -8.74
C PHE A 89 -4.48 12.28 -9.87
N PRO A 90 -4.54 13.33 -10.72
CA PRO A 90 -3.67 13.44 -11.88
C PRO A 90 -2.24 13.78 -11.48
N LEU A 91 -1.28 13.61 -12.39
CA LEU A 91 0.13 13.94 -12.17
C LEU A 91 0.34 15.38 -11.64
N HIS A 92 -0.56 16.28 -12.01
CA HIS A 92 -0.56 17.69 -11.63
C HIS A 92 -1.28 17.99 -10.30
N SER A 93 -1.56 16.96 -9.48
CA SER A 93 -2.36 17.12 -8.24
C SER A 93 -1.60 17.77 -7.08
N GLY A 94 -0.32 18.11 -7.22
CA GLY A 94 0.48 18.71 -6.16
C GLY A 94 1.63 19.57 -6.69
N PRO A 95 2.23 20.43 -5.84
CA PRO A 95 3.25 21.40 -6.27
C PRO A 95 4.49 20.76 -6.89
N THR A 96 4.77 19.49 -6.56
CA THR A 96 5.93 18.74 -7.03
C THR A 96 5.71 18.04 -8.37
N LEU A 97 4.47 17.99 -8.87
CA LEU A 97 4.08 17.31 -10.12
C LEU A 97 4.65 15.88 -10.26
N SER A 98 4.85 15.21 -9.13
CA SER A 98 5.73 14.03 -9.05
C SER A 98 5.00 12.70 -8.96
N ARG A 99 3.66 12.72 -8.86
CA ARG A 99 2.86 11.50 -8.76
C ARG A 99 1.45 11.70 -9.28
N GLU A 100 0.97 10.68 -9.96
CA GLU A 100 -0.44 10.39 -10.12
C GLU A 100 -0.79 9.15 -9.30
N GLY A 101 -2.08 8.88 -9.14
CA GLY A 101 -2.53 7.71 -8.41
C GLY A 101 -4.03 7.55 -8.38
N TYR A 102 -4.45 6.41 -7.85
CA TYR A 102 -5.85 6.08 -7.67
C TYR A 102 -6.09 5.63 -6.24
N GLU A 103 -7.02 6.28 -5.55
CA GLU A 103 -7.38 5.95 -4.18
C GLU A 103 -8.51 4.93 -4.15
N ILE A 104 -8.25 3.78 -3.51
CA ILE A 104 -9.18 2.66 -3.33
C ILE A 104 -9.44 2.50 -1.83
N GLY A 105 -10.65 2.07 -1.45
CA GLY A 105 -11.00 1.70 -0.09
C GLY A 105 -12.46 1.24 -0.02
N PRO A 106 -12.94 0.78 1.14
CA PRO A 106 -14.36 0.54 1.36
C PRO A 106 -15.16 1.84 1.24
#